data_AF-A0A4Q2ZP91-F1
#
_entry.id   AF-A0A4Q2ZP91-F1
#
_cell.length_a   1.000
_cell.length_b   1.000
_cell.length_c   1.000
_cell.angle_alpha   90.00
_cell.angle_beta   90.00
_cell.angle_gamma   90.00
#
_symmetry.space_group_name_H-M   'P 1'
#
loop_
_entity.id
_entity.type
_entity.pdbx_description
1 polymer ?
#
loop_
_entity_poly.entity_id
_entity_poly.type
_entity_poly.pdbx_seq_one_letter_code
_entity_poly.pdbx_strand_id
1 'polypeptide(L)' 'MFFSFLDELRAAGIPASLKEHLILLEALDRDVIDRTPEAFYYLARATFVKDEGLLDRFDQVFAKVFKGLASSYG' A
#
# COMPACT_ATOMS: atom_id res chain seq x y z
N MET A 1 -6.94 -5.23 8.84
CA MET A 1 -5.88 -5.47 7.82
C MET A 1 -5.73 -4.29 6.86
N PHE A 2 -6.81 -3.76 6.24
CA PHE A 2 -6.71 -2.57 5.35
C PHE A 2 -6.84 -1.20 6.07
N PHE A 3 -7.69 -1.08 7.10
CA PHE A 3 -7.77 0.17 7.89
C PHE A 3 -6.43 0.51 8.56
N SER A 4 -5.72 -0.49 9.06
CA SER A 4 -4.37 -0.31 9.62
C SER A 4 -3.37 0.23 8.59
N PHE A 5 -3.46 -0.13 7.32
CA PHE A 5 -2.49 0.34 6.31
C PHE A 5 -2.64 1.85 6.05
N LEU A 6 -3.87 2.34 5.90
CA LEU A 6 -4.14 3.76 5.68
C LEU A 6 -3.70 4.62 6.88
N ASP A 7 -3.97 4.12 8.10
CA ASP A 7 -3.58 4.81 9.34
C ASP A 7 -2.06 4.79 9.54
N GLU A 8 -1.39 3.69 9.22
CA GLU A 8 0.08 3.59 9.28
C GLU A 8 0.77 4.50 8.25
N LEU A 9 0.22 4.63 7.04
CA LEU A 9 0.70 5.59 6.04
C LEU A 9 0.59 7.03 6.57
N ARG A 10 -0.56 7.38 7.15
CA ARG A 10 -0.78 8.71 7.75
C ARG A 10 0.13 8.96 8.95
N ALA A 11 0.33 7.95 9.81
CA ALA A 11 1.22 8.03 10.94
C ALA A 11 2.69 8.26 10.52
N ALA A 12 3.09 7.71 9.36
CA ALA A 12 4.39 7.97 8.74
C ALA A 12 4.47 9.32 7.97
N GLY A 13 3.42 10.13 8.00
CA GLY A 13 3.37 11.43 7.34
C GLY A 13 3.15 11.35 5.82
N ILE A 14 2.64 10.23 5.31
CA ILE A 14 2.17 10.12 3.92
C ILE A 14 0.70 10.56 3.90
N PRO A 15 0.33 11.61 3.14
CA PRO A 15 -1.03 12.17 3.14
C PRO A 15 -1.98 11.29 2.33
N ALA A 16 -2.29 10.10 2.83
CA ALA A 16 -3.18 9.16 2.17
C ALA A 16 -4.65 9.54 2.42
N SER A 17 -5.41 9.77 1.34
CA SER A 17 -6.83 10.15 1.42
C SER A 17 -7.75 8.93 1.31
N LEU A 18 -9.01 9.10 1.74
CA LEU A 18 -10.03 8.06 1.54
C LEU A 18 -10.29 7.79 0.05
N LYS A 19 -10.22 8.82 -0.79
CA LYS A 19 -10.39 8.68 -2.24
C LYS A 19 -9.34 7.76 -2.85
N GLU A 20 -8.08 7.93 -2.47
CA GLU A 20 -6.98 7.08 -2.94
C GLU A 20 -7.13 5.64 -2.47
N HIS A 21 -7.63 5.46 -1.24
CA HIS A 21 -7.95 4.12 -0.75
C HIS A 21 -9.03 3.45 -1.61
N LEU A 22 -10.10 4.17 -1.97
CA LEU A 22 -11.15 3.65 -2.86
C LEU A 22 -10.61 3.35 -4.27
N ILE A 23 -9.72 4.19 -4.79
CA ILE A 23 -9.06 3.95 -6.09
C ILE A 23 -8.23 2.66 -6.07
N LEU A 24 -7.48 2.42 -4.98
CA LEU A 24 -6.74 1.17 -4.83
C LEU A 24 -7.69 -0.04 -4.85
N LEU A 25 -8.79 0.03 -4.11
CA LEU A 25 -9.78 -1.06 -4.05
C LEU A 25 -10.44 -1.29 -5.41
N GLU A 26 -10.80 -0.22 -6.13
CA GLU A 26 -11.36 -0.30 -7.49
C GLU A 26 -10.37 -0.92 -8.49
N ALA A 27 -9.09 -0.58 -8.38
CA ALA A 27 -8.04 -1.16 -9.22
C ALA A 27 -7.87 -2.67 -8.98
N LEU A 28 -7.93 -3.10 -7.72
CA LEU A 28 -7.90 -4.52 -7.37
C LEU A 28 -9.16 -5.26 -7.84
N ASP A 29 -10.33 -4.64 -7.69
CA ASP A 29 -11.61 -5.20 -8.14
C ASP A 29 -11.65 -5.41 -9.67
N ARG A 30 -10.93 -4.57 -10.42
CA ARG A 30 -10.79 -4.66 -11.87
C ARG A 30 -9.64 -5.56 -12.35
N ASP A 31 -8.97 -6.27 -11.45
CA ASP A 31 -7.82 -7.14 -11.75
C ASP A 31 -6.75 -6.43 -12.63
N VAL A 32 -6.45 -5.14 -12.38
CA VAL A 32 -5.48 -4.37 -13.20
C VAL A 32 -4.01 -4.76 -12.98
N ILE A 33 -3.76 -5.59 -11.95
CA ILE A 33 -2.44 -6.13 -11.62
C ILE A 33 -2.54 -7.63 -11.40
N ASP A 34 -1.41 -8.33 -11.56
CA ASP A 34 -1.29 -9.71 -11.12
C ASP A 34 -1.50 -9.84 -9.60
N ARG A 35 -1.97 -11.01 -9.16
CA ARG A 35 -2.23 -11.30 -7.74
C ARG A 35 -0.94 -11.66 -6.99
N THR A 36 0.07 -10.80 -7.09
CA THR A 36 1.36 -10.96 -6.39
C THR A 36 1.61 -9.81 -5.42
N PRO A 37 2.33 -10.05 -4.30
CA PRO A 37 2.72 -9.00 -3.36
C PRO A 37 3.50 -7.85 -4.02
N GLU A 38 4.35 -8.18 -5.00
CA GLU A 38 5.16 -7.22 -5.74
C GLU A 38 4.28 -6.30 -6.59
N ALA A 39 3.31 -6.85 -7.32
CA ALA A 39 2.42 -6.04 -8.14
C ALA A 39 1.52 -5.15 -7.27
N PHE A 40 1.04 -5.66 -6.13
CA PHE A 40 0.32 -4.85 -5.15
C PHE A 40 1.17 -3.73 -4.56
N TYR A 41 2.45 -3.99 -4.25
CA TYR A 41 3.39 -2.97 -3.77
C TYR A 41 3.47 -1.78 -4.74
N TYR A 42 3.68 -2.06 -6.03
CA TYR A 42 3.80 -1.00 -7.04
C TYR A 42 2.49 -0.23 -7.25
N LEU A 43 1.34 -0.92 -7.26
CA LEU A 43 0.04 -0.26 -7.36
C LEU A 43 -0.25 0.64 -6.15
N ALA A 44 0.01 0.13 -4.94
CA ALA A 44 -0.17 0.90 -3.70
C ALA A 44 0.76 2.12 -3.66
N ARG A 45 2.03 1.94 -4.05
CA ARG A 45 3.00 3.04 -4.15
C ARG A 45 2.53 4.13 -5.11
N ALA A 46 2.12 3.74 -6.33
CA ALA A 46 1.60 4.67 -7.33
C ALA A 46 0.31 5.39 -6.86
N THR A 47 -0.51 4.71 -6.06
CA THR A 47 -1.76 5.28 -5.55
C THR A 47 -1.52 6.26 -4.39
N PHE A 48 -0.57 5.98 -3.49
CA PHE A 48 -0.39 6.76 -2.26
C PHE A 48 0.76 7.76 -2.28
N VAL A 49 1.80 7.56 -3.09
CA VAL A 49 3.02 8.38 -3.05
C VAL A 49 3.10 9.30 -4.27
N LYS A 50 2.99 10.62 -4.04
CA LYS A 50 2.96 11.66 -5.10
C LYS A 50 4.21 12.53 -5.08
N ASP A 51 5.01 12.38 -4.04
CA ASP A 51 6.27 13.06 -3.83
C ASP A 51 7.34 11.98 -3.66
N GLU A 52 8.41 12.08 -4.44
CA GLU A 52 9.53 11.15 -4.40
C GLU A 52 10.21 11.13 -3.02
N GLY A 53 10.15 12.23 -2.26
CA GLY A 53 10.67 12.31 -0.90
C GLY A 53 9.94 11.44 0.13
N LEU A 54 8.78 10.86 -0.23
CA LEU A 54 7.99 9.98 0.64
C LEU A 54 8.20 8.49 0.33
N LEU A 55 9.03 8.15 -0.66
CA LEU A 55 9.29 6.77 -1.09
C LEU A 55 9.86 5.90 0.03
N ASP A 56 10.91 6.38 0.71
CA ASP A 56 11.53 5.64 1.80
C ASP A 56 10.56 5.38 2.95
N ARG A 57 9.67 6.35 3.23
CA ARG A 57 8.66 6.21 4.29
C ARG A 57 7.61 5.18 3.91
N PHE A 58 7.19 5.18 2.64
CA PHE A 58 6.25 4.19 2.14
C PHE A 58 6.83 2.78 2.24
N ASP A 59 8.10 2.60 1.84
CA ASP A 59 8.77 1.31 1.90
C ASP A 59 8.87 0.78 3.32
N GLN A 60 9.18 1.64 4.30
CA GLN A 60 9.21 1.27 5.71
C GLN A 60 7.83 0.83 6.23
N VAL A 61 6.77 1.59 5.92
CA VAL A 61 5.40 1.26 6.31
C VAL A 61 4.93 -0.04 5.65
N PHE A 62 5.17 -0.18 4.35
CA PHE A 62 4.80 -1.35 3.59
C PHE A 62 5.51 -2.59 4.14
N ALA A 63 6.83 -2.51 4.36
CA ALA A 63 7.57 -3.59 4.99
C ALA A 63 7.03 -3.90 6.40
N LYS A 64 6.71 -2.90 7.23
CA LYS A 64 6.14 -3.11 8.57
C LYS A 64 4.80 -3.86 8.52
N VAL A 65 3.92 -3.48 7.62
CA VAL A 65 2.56 -4.04 7.51
C VAL A 65 2.56 -5.42 6.86
N PHE A 66 3.44 -5.65 5.87
CA PHE A 66 3.44 -6.88 5.06
C PHE A 66 4.54 -7.89 5.43
N LYS A 67 5.55 -7.55 6.25
CA LYS A 67 6.58 -8.51 6.73
C LYS A 67 6.01 -9.72 7.48
N GLY A 68 4.83 -9.61 8.08
CA GLY A 68 4.18 -10.73 8.79
C GLY A 68 3.44 -11.73 7.88
N LEU A 69 3.22 -11.40 6.61
CA LEU A 69 2.38 -12.22 5.71
C LEU A 69 3.17 -13.26 4.91
N ALA A 70 4.49 -13.07 4.77
CA ALA A 70 5.35 -14.03 4.07
C ALA A 70 5.50 -15.37 4.83
N SER A 71 5.17 -15.42 6.12
CA SER A 71 5.35 -16.64 6.94
C SER A 71 4.12 -17.55 7.00
N SER A 72 2.97 -17.17 6.42
CA SER A 72 1.71 -17.93 6.56
C SER A 72 1.15 -18.50 5.26
N TYR A 73 1.81 -18.29 4.13
CA TYR A 73 1.50 -18.99 2.88
C TYR A 73 2.61 -20.01 2.61
N GLY A 74 2.57 -21.11 3.37
CA GLY A 74 3.30 -22.34 3.12
C GLY A 74 2.36 -23.42 2.62
#